data_AF-A0A2W4BFJ1-F1
#
_entry.id   AF-A0A2W4BFJ1-F1
#
_cell.length_a   1.000
_cell.length_b   1.000
_cell.length_c   1.000
_cell.angle_alpha   90.00
_cell.angle_beta   90.00
_cell.angle_gamma   90.00
#
_symmetry.space_group_name_H-M   'P 1'
#
loop_
_entity.id
_entity.type
_entity.pdbx_description
1 polymer ?
#
loop_
_entity_poly.entity_id
_entity_poly.type
_entity_poly.pdbx_seq_one_letter_code
_entity_poly.pdbx_strand_id
1 'polypeptide(L)' 'MKQEMYYGRSFSSFEELKRAVTNYIDYYNNHRIKAKLTGMSPVQYRIHTSRMTS' A
#
# COMPACT_ATOMS: atom_id res chain seq x y z
N MET A 1 8.47 2.21 -5.71
CA MET A 1 8.01 0.94 -5.09
C MET A 1 9.00 0.52 -4.01
N LYS A 2 8.59 -0.25 -3.00
CA LYS A 2 9.50 -0.76 -1.95
C LYS A 2 10.13 -2.09 -2.40
N GLN A 3 11.31 -2.41 -1.86
CA GLN A 3 12.00 -3.68 -2.12
C GLN A 3 11.15 -4.91 -1.86
N GLU A 4 10.28 -4.89 -0.86
CA GLU A 4 9.32 -5.98 -0.57
C GLU A 4 8.41 -6.34 -1.76
N MET A 5 8.20 -5.43 -2.72
CA MET A 5 7.37 -5.70 -3.91
C MET A 5 8.11 -6.54 -4.97
N TYR A 6 9.43 -6.34 -5.13
CA TYR A 6 10.20 -6.87 -6.26
C TYR A 6 11.36 -7.79 -5.88
N TYR A 7 11.72 -7.88 -4.60
CA TYR A 7 12.84 -8.72 -4.17
C TYR A 7 12.55 -10.21 -4.44
N GLY A 8 13.46 -10.86 -5.18
CA GLY A 8 13.32 -12.27 -5.55
C GLY A 8 12.20 -12.56 -6.57
N ARG A 9 11.63 -11.52 -7.20
CA ARG A 9 10.58 -11.68 -8.22
C ARG A 9 11.09 -11.29 -9.60
N SER A 10 10.74 -12.10 -10.58
CA SER A 10 10.89 -11.80 -12.00
C SER A 10 9.51 -11.79 -12.63
N PHE A 11 9.29 -10.87 -13.57
CA PHE A 11 8.02 -10.76 -14.30
C PHE A 11 8.26 -11.16 -15.75
N SER A 12 7.44 -12.06 -16.26
CA SER A 12 7.57 -12.58 -17.62
C SER A 12 6.88 -11.69 -18.66
N SER A 13 6.06 -10.72 -18.23
CA SER A 13 5.40 -9.78 -19.11
C SER A 13 5.15 -8.42 -18.46
N PHE A 14 4.97 -7.40 -19.30
CA PHE A 14 4.55 -6.07 -18.85
C PHE A 14 3.22 -6.11 -18.10
N GLU A 15 2.25 -6.90 -18.57
CA GLU A 15 0.94 -7.01 -17.93
C GLU A 15 1.01 -7.64 -16.53
N GLU A 16 1.91 -8.61 -16.34
CA GLU A 16 2.17 -9.17 -15.02
C GLU A 16 2.80 -8.14 -14.07
N LEU A 17 3.81 -7.40 -14.54
CA LEU A 17 4.43 -6.32 -13.78
C LEU A 17 3.39 -5.25 -13.41
N LYS A 18 2.57 -4.81 -14.36
CA LYS A 18 1.53 -3.80 -14.16
C LYS A 18 0.55 -4.25 -13.08
N ARG A 19 0.06 -5.50 -13.16
CA ARG A 19 -0.83 -6.07 -12.15
C ARG A 19 -0.19 -6.13 -10.77
N ALA A 20 1.07 -6.57 -10.69
CA ALA A 20 1.81 -6.62 -9.43
C ALA A 20 1.97 -5.23 -8.81
N VAL A 21 2.27 -4.22 -9.63
CA VAL A 21 2.37 -2.82 -9.19
C VAL A 21 1.03 -2.30 -8.67
N THR A 22 -0.06 -2.49 -9.42
CA THR A 22 -1.41 -2.06 -9.01
C THR A 22 -1.82 -2.71 -7.70
N ASN A 23 -1.67 -4.03 -7.58
CA ASN A 23 -2.02 -4.76 -6.36
C ASN A 23 -1.18 -4.31 -5.16
N TYR A 24 0.10 -4.05 -5.37
CA TYR A 24 0.97 -3.58 -4.29
C TYR A 24 0.59 -2.16 -3.82
N ILE A 25 0.24 -1.26 -4.73
CA ILE A 25 -0.22 0.09 -4.39
C ILE A 25 -1.50 0.02 -3.56
N ASP A 26 -2.45 -0.82 -3.98
CA ASP A 26 -3.71 -1.02 -3.26
C ASP A 26 -3.47 -1.59 -1.85
N TYR A 27 -2.70 -2.67 -1.75
CA TYR A 27 -2.27 -3.24 -0.47
C TYR A 27 -1.64 -2.18 0.44
N TYR A 28 -0.67 -1.42 -0.08
CA TYR A 28 0.07 -0.46 0.72
C TYR A 28 -0.82 0.67 1.25
N ASN A 29 -1.80 1.12 0.47
CA ASN A 29 -2.66 2.24 0.81
C ASN A 29 -3.87 1.85 1.66
N ASN A 30 -4.50 0.72 1.35
CA ASN A 30 -5.80 0.35 1.90
C ASN A 30 -5.70 -0.73 2.97
N HIS A 31 -4.75 -1.65 2.84
CA HIS A 31 -4.70 -2.86 3.67
C HIS A 31 -3.53 -2.90 4.65
N ARG A 32 -2.45 -2.14 4.41
CA ARG A 32 -1.25 -2.18 5.23
C ARG A 32 -1.47 -1.55 6.60
N ILE A 33 -1.55 -2.39 7.62
CA ILE A 33 -1.65 -1.98 9.03
C ILE A 33 -0.31 -1.43 9.53
N LYS A 34 -0.35 -0.29 10.23
CA LYS A 34 0.83 0.31 10.85
C LYS A 34 0.58 0.62 12.32
N ALA A 35 1.38 0.03 13.21
CA ALA A 35 1.28 0.28 14.66
C ALA A 35 1.39 1.78 15.00
N LYS A 36 2.29 2.50 14.32
CA LYS A 36 2.44 3.96 14.48
C LYS A 36 1.24 4.79 14.01
N LEU A 37 0.32 4.20 13.26
CA LEU A 37 -0.94 4.80 12.84
C LEU A 37 -2.10 4.18 13.63
N THR A 38 -1.86 3.80 14.89
CA THR A 38 -2.87 3.16 15.76
C THR A 38 -3.55 1.95 15.12
N GLY A 39 -2.80 1.19 14.31
CA GLY A 39 -3.32 0.00 13.61
C GLY A 39 -4.12 0.30 12.34
N MET A 40 -4.19 1.56 11.90
CA MET A 40 -4.91 1.94 10.69
C MET A 40 -4.06 1.76 9.44
N SER A 41 -4.75 1.58 8.30
CA SER A 41 -4.14 1.76 6.98
C SER A 41 -3.85 3.24 6.69
N PRO A 42 -2.95 3.55 5.75
CA PRO A 42 -2.65 4.94 5.39
C PRO A 42 -3.88 5.76 4.99
N VAL A 43 -4.82 5.18 4.25
CA VAL A 43 -6.07 5.87 3.87
C VAL A 43 -6.95 6.12 5.10
N GLN A 44 -7.16 5.11 5.93
CA GLN A 44 -7.96 5.22 7.15
C GLN A 44 -7.39 6.31 8.07
N TYR A 45 -6.07 6.33 8.25
CA TYR A 45 -5.41 7.34 9.06
C TYR A 45 -5.64 8.75 8.54
N ARG A 46 -5.52 8.99 7.21
CA ARG A 46 -5.78 10.32 6.61
C ARG A 46 -7.21 10.80 6.87
N ILE A 47 -8.19 9.92 6.69
CA ILE A 47 -9.61 10.23 6.94
C ILE A 47 -9.85 10.52 8.42
N HIS A 48 -9.26 9.73 9.31
CA HIS A 48 -9.37 9.94 10.75
C HIS A 48 -8.77 11.29 11.15
N THR A 49 -7.55 11.61 10.69
CA THR A 49 -6.89 12.88 11.01
C THR A 49 -7.63 14.08 10.44
N SER A 50 -8.12 14.02 9.20
CA SER A 50 -8.83 15.14 8.57
C SER A 50 -10.13 15.48 9.31
N ARG A 51 -10.81 14.48 9.86
CA ARG A 51 -12.03 14.65 10.66
C ARG A 51 -11.77 15.20 12.06
N MET A 52 -10.60 14.95 12.64
CA MET A 52 -10.23 15.49 13.96
C MET A 52 -9.73 16.94 13.90
N THR A 53 -9.21 17.36 12.75
CA THR A 53 -8.72 18.73 12.53
C THR A 53 -9.79 19.70 12.03
N SER A 54 -11.02 19.21 11.82
CA SER A 54 -12.20 20.02 11.43
C SER A 54 -13.02 20.35 12.67
#